data_AF-A0A9Q0IBR7-F1
#
_entry.id   AF-A0A9Q0IBR7-F1
#
_cell.length_a   1.000
_cell.length_b   1.000
_cell.length_c   1.000
_cell.angle_alpha   90.00
_cell.angle_beta   90.00
_cell.angle_gamma   90.00
#
_symmetry.space_group_name_H-M   'P 1'
#
loop_
_entity.id
_entity.type
_entity.pdbx_description
1 polymer ?
#
loop_
_entity_poly.entity_id
_entity_poly.type
_entity_poly.pdbx_seq_one_letter_code
_entity_poly.pdbx_strand_id
1 'polypeptide(L)'
;MSQWKQIQQLEIGLLEHVDYLYNDNFPMDVRQGLADWIESQDWETAERDKSIAGVMFTNLLGQLERTWAQEQNFLQRHNLKIINQQLQQQGPLEKSMQNSVTLERQRNMDHHVAIIRSSVQMMDQAVKCIEDMQDDFDLRYKTLQSRGKL
;
A
#
# COMPACT_ATOMS: atom_id res chain seq x y z
N MET A 1 8.60 22.96 -1.26
CA MET A 1 9.13 21.72 -0.66
C MET A 1 8.25 21.42 0.53
N SER A 2 7.59 20.26 0.55
CA SER A 2 6.68 19.92 1.64
C SER A 2 7.39 19.84 3.00
N GLN A 3 6.67 20.16 4.07
CA GLN A 3 7.07 19.94 5.45
C GLN A 3 7.39 18.47 5.70
N TRP A 4 6.69 17.55 5.02
CA TRP A 4 7.00 16.12 5.11
C TRP A 4 8.45 15.78 4.71
N LYS A 5 8.97 16.41 3.65
CA LYS A 5 10.37 16.22 3.24
C LYS A 5 11.36 16.73 4.27
N GLN A 6 10.99 17.75 5.05
CA GLN A 6 11.81 18.25 6.15
C GLN A 6 11.76 17.30 7.35
N ILE A 7 10.58 16.74 7.65
CA ILE A 7 10.41 15.74 8.71
C ILE A 7 11.27 14.50 8.45
N GLN A 8 11.34 14.03 7.21
CA GLN A 8 12.18 12.89 6.81
C GLN A 8 13.69 13.11 7.00
N GLN A 9 14.13 14.35 7.23
CA GLN A 9 15.54 14.69 7.48
C GLN A 9 15.87 14.83 8.98
N LEU A 10 14.89 14.64 9.86
CA LEU A 10 15.10 14.72 11.30
C LEU A 10 15.92 13.53 11.82
N GLU A 11 16.45 13.69 13.03
CA GLU A 11 17.13 12.61 13.74
C GLU A 11 16.19 11.43 14.01
N ILE A 12 16.75 10.21 14.05
CA ILE A 12 15.99 8.97 14.20
C ILE A 12 15.08 9.00 15.44
N GLY A 13 15.53 9.57 16.56
CA GLY A 13 14.70 9.69 17.76
C GLY A 13 13.46 10.59 17.60
N LEU A 14 13.50 11.57 16.69
CA LEU A 14 12.34 12.39 16.35
C LEU A 14 11.43 11.69 15.33
N LEU A 15 12.00 10.88 14.43
CA LEU A 15 11.23 10.06 13.50
C LEU A 15 10.41 8.98 14.25
N GLU A 16 10.94 8.40 15.32
CA GLU A 16 10.17 7.50 16.19
C GLU A 16 8.96 8.22 16.80
N HIS A 17 9.13 9.48 17.22
CA HIS A 17 8.01 10.27 17.72
C HIS A 17 6.95 10.53 16.63
N VAL A 18 7.40 10.80 15.40
CA VAL A 18 6.50 10.91 14.25
C VAL A 18 5.77 9.59 14.02
N ASP A 19 6.46 8.46 14.06
CA ASP A 19 5.84 7.12 13.91
C ASP A 19 4.71 6.89 14.92
N TYR A 20 4.94 7.23 16.20
CA TYR A 20 3.91 7.17 17.24
C TYR A 20 2.67 8.02 16.94
N LEU A 21 2.81 9.18 16.29
CA LEU A 21 1.67 10.05 15.93
C LEU A 21 0.77 9.43 14.84
N TYR A 22 1.32 8.56 14.00
CA TYR A 22 0.60 7.96 12.86
C TYR A 22 0.07 6.55 13.14
N ASN A 23 0.50 5.90 14.24
CA ASN A 23 0.37 4.44 14.47
C ASN A 23 -1.07 3.87 14.35
N ASP A 24 -2.13 4.66 14.57
CA ASP A 24 -3.52 4.18 14.46
C ASP A 24 -4.53 5.21 13.87
N ASN A 25 -4.08 6.42 13.54
CA ASN A 25 -5.00 7.53 13.22
C ASN A 25 -5.08 7.85 11.71
N PHE A 26 -3.96 7.82 11.01
CA PHE A 26 -3.90 8.17 9.59
C PHE A 26 -2.75 7.42 8.91
N PRO A 27 -2.96 6.79 7.74
CA PRO A 27 -1.91 6.03 7.07
C PRO A 27 -0.76 6.92 6.60
N MET A 28 0.46 6.62 7.05
CA MET A 28 1.67 7.38 6.74
C MET A 28 1.98 7.39 5.23
N ASP A 29 1.64 6.33 4.50
CA ASP A 29 1.77 6.25 3.04
C ASP A 29 0.94 7.33 2.31
N VAL A 30 -0.27 7.62 2.83
CA VAL A 30 -1.13 8.68 2.28
C VAL A 30 -0.55 10.05 2.61
N ARG A 31 -0.03 10.22 3.84
CA ARG A 31 0.67 11.46 4.24
C ARG A 31 1.88 11.74 3.35
N GLN A 32 2.62 10.70 2.99
CA GLN A 32 3.81 10.78 2.14
C GLN A 32 3.43 11.06 0.68
N GLY A 33 2.54 10.27 0.09
CA GLY A 33 2.17 10.38 -1.33
C GLY A 33 1.45 11.68 -1.65
N LEU A 34 0.71 12.24 -0.70
CA LEU A 34 -0.07 13.47 -0.86
C LEU A 34 0.47 14.65 -0.07
N ALA A 35 1.75 14.63 0.35
CA ALA A 35 2.30 15.62 1.26
C ALA A 35 2.08 17.07 0.79
N ASP A 36 2.44 17.38 -0.46
CA ASP A 36 2.28 18.71 -1.03
C ASP A 36 0.80 19.13 -1.16
N TRP A 37 -0.11 18.18 -1.42
CA TRP A 37 -1.55 18.46 -1.51
C TRP A 37 -2.18 18.66 -0.14
N ILE A 38 -1.87 17.80 0.84
CA ILE A 38 -2.40 17.88 2.21
C ILE A 38 -2.00 19.21 2.83
N GLU A 39 -0.74 19.60 2.69
CA GLU A 39 -0.22 20.85 3.27
C GLU A 39 -0.77 22.12 2.61
N SER A 40 -1.38 22.01 1.42
CA SER A 40 -2.00 23.14 0.73
C SER A 40 -3.50 23.31 1.05
N GLN A 41 -4.10 22.43 1.85
CA GLN A 41 -5.52 22.51 2.19
C GLN A 41 -5.77 23.37 3.44
N ASP A 42 -6.93 24.03 3.48
CA ASP A 42 -7.39 24.79 4.65
C ASP A 42 -8.16 23.88 5.63
N TRP A 43 -7.41 23.18 6.47
CA TRP A 43 -7.96 22.26 7.46
C TRP A 43 -8.76 22.97 8.56
N GLU A 44 -8.48 24.24 8.87
CA GLU A 44 -9.21 25.01 9.89
C GLU A 44 -10.66 25.24 9.48
N THR A 45 -10.90 25.54 8.20
CA THR A 45 -12.24 25.69 7.66
C THR A 45 -12.96 24.35 7.58
N ALA A 46 -12.25 23.27 7.22
CA ALA A 46 -12.80 21.92 7.17
C ALA A 46 -13.24 21.40 8.55
N GLU A 47 -12.52 21.75 9.62
CA GLU A 47 -12.91 21.38 10.99
C GLU A 47 -14.26 21.99 11.39
N ARG A 48 -14.55 23.21 10.93
CA ARG A 48 -15.77 23.96 11.29
C ARG A 48 -16.98 23.59 10.45
N ASP A 49 -16.79 23.12 9.22
CA ASP A 49 -17.86 22.82 8.27
C ASP A 49 -17.77 21.37 7.77
N LYS A 50 -18.73 20.55 8.20
CA LYS A 50 -18.85 19.14 7.80
C LYS A 50 -19.00 18.94 6.29
N SER A 51 -19.61 19.88 5.57
CA SER A 51 -19.75 19.79 4.11
C SER A 51 -18.40 19.99 3.42
N ILE A 52 -17.61 20.95 3.90
CA ILE A 52 -16.24 21.21 3.42
C ILE A 52 -15.32 20.03 3.79
N ALA A 53 -15.43 19.50 5.01
CA ALA A 53 -14.72 18.27 5.40
C ALA A 53 -15.06 17.09 4.46
N GLY A 54 -16.34 16.92 4.12
CA GLY A 54 -16.79 15.91 3.18
C GLY A 54 -16.18 16.08 1.79
N VAL A 55 -16.19 17.30 1.25
CA VAL A 55 -15.58 17.62 -0.05
C VAL A 55 -14.07 17.40 -0.02
N MET A 56 -13.38 17.83 1.04
CA MET A 56 -11.94 17.60 1.20
C MET A 56 -11.61 16.11 1.31
N PHE A 57 -12.43 15.32 2.00
CA PHE A 57 -12.28 13.89 2.07
C PHE A 57 -12.46 13.21 0.70
N THR A 58 -13.48 13.60 -0.06
CA THR A 58 -13.66 13.12 -1.44
C THR A 58 -12.48 13.53 -2.35
N ASN A 59 -11.98 14.75 -2.20
CA ASN A 59 -10.81 15.21 -2.94
C ASN A 59 -9.54 14.44 -2.56
N LEU A 60 -9.33 14.15 -1.27
CA LEU A 60 -8.22 13.33 -0.77
C LEU A 60 -8.24 11.95 -1.43
N LEU A 61 -9.40 11.28 -1.44
CA LEU A 61 -9.56 9.97 -2.08
C LEU A 61 -9.25 10.03 -3.58
N GLY A 62 -9.75 11.06 -4.28
CA GLY A 62 -9.48 11.24 -5.71
C GLY A 62 -8.02 11.53 -6.03
N GLN A 63 -7.32 12.27 -5.17
CA GLN A 63 -5.87 12.51 -5.33
C GLN A 63 -5.05 11.26 -5.03
N LEU A 64 -5.46 10.48 -4.03
CA LEU A 64 -4.83 9.20 -3.72
C LEU A 64 -4.98 8.24 -4.91
N GLU A 65 -6.16 8.19 -5.54
CA GLU A 65 -6.43 7.44 -6.77
C GLU A 65 -5.49 7.80 -7.92
N ARG A 66 -5.30 9.09 -8.18
CA ARG A 66 -4.38 9.56 -9.22
C ARG A 66 -2.94 9.17 -8.93
N THR A 67 -2.53 9.30 -7.67
CA THR A 67 -1.16 9.03 -7.24
C THR A 67 -0.79 7.55 -7.43
N TRP A 68 -1.64 6.62 -6.98
CA TRP A 68 -1.35 5.20 -7.19
C TRP A 68 -1.62 4.72 -8.62
N ALA A 69 -2.50 5.37 -9.37
CA ALA A 69 -2.69 5.04 -10.79
C ALA A 69 -1.46 5.35 -11.64
N GLN A 70 -0.66 6.35 -11.23
CA GLN A 70 0.59 6.72 -11.88
C GLN A 70 1.81 5.91 -11.35
N GLU A 71 1.64 5.20 -10.24
CA GLU A 71 2.70 4.39 -9.63
C GLU A 71 3.09 3.21 -10.53
N GLN A 72 4.37 3.14 -10.89
CA GLN A 72 4.93 2.08 -11.73
C GLN A 72 5.24 0.83 -10.91
N ASN A 73 5.52 0.99 -9.62
CA ASN A 73 5.77 -0.13 -8.73
C ASN A 73 4.47 -0.87 -8.41
N PHE A 74 4.36 -2.11 -8.87
CA PHE A 74 3.18 -2.96 -8.69
C PHE A 74 2.78 -3.11 -7.21
N LEU A 75 3.74 -3.31 -6.31
CA LEU A 75 3.48 -3.50 -4.88
C LEU A 75 2.96 -2.22 -4.23
N GLN A 76 3.59 -1.08 -4.50
CA GLN A 76 3.14 0.21 -3.96
C GLN A 76 1.75 0.58 -4.49
N ARG A 77 1.49 0.34 -5.78
CA ARG A 77 0.17 0.52 -6.37
C ARG A 77 -0.90 -0.33 -5.68
N HIS A 78 -0.61 -1.59 -5.40
CA HIS A 78 -1.51 -2.47 -4.67
C HIS A 78 -1.77 -1.97 -3.24
N ASN A 79 -0.72 -1.62 -2.50
CA ASN A 79 -0.83 -1.17 -1.12
C ASN A 79 -1.67 0.11 -0.99
N LEU A 80 -1.40 1.10 -1.84
CA LEU A 80 -2.16 2.35 -1.86
C LEU A 80 -3.64 2.14 -2.23
N LYS A 81 -3.93 1.17 -3.12
CA LYS A 81 -5.31 0.80 -3.46
C LYS A 81 -6.07 0.23 -2.26
N ILE A 82 -5.44 -0.64 -1.47
CA ILE A 82 -6.05 -1.21 -0.26
C ILE A 82 -6.32 -0.11 0.77
N ILE A 83 -5.36 0.79 0.98
CA ILE A 83 -5.52 1.92 1.91
C ILE A 83 -6.68 2.83 1.49
N ASN A 84 -6.80 3.14 0.18
CA ASN A 84 -7.91 3.94 -0.34
C ASN A 84 -9.27 3.26 -0.05
N GLN A 85 -9.37 1.95 -0.29
CA GLN A 85 -10.59 1.17 0.00
C GLN A 85 -10.91 1.11 1.50
N GLN A 86 -9.90 1.06 2.37
CA GLN A 86 -10.10 1.08 3.82
C GLN A 86 -10.62 2.45 4.29
N LEU A 87 -10.04 3.54 3.78
CA LEU A 87 -10.50 4.90 4.10
C LEU A 87 -11.95 5.14 3.63
N GLN A 88 -12.33 4.63 2.46
CA GLN A 88 -13.71 4.69 1.97
C GLN A 88 -14.71 3.97 2.90
N GLN A 89 -14.32 2.85 3.51
CA GLN A 89 -15.16 2.06 4.42
C GLN A 89 -15.28 2.66 5.82
N GLN A 90 -14.32 3.52 6.23
CA GLN A 90 -14.33 4.23 7.52
C GLN A 90 -15.04 5.59 7.49
N GLY A 91 -15.89 5.84 6.47
CA GLY A 91 -16.80 6.99 6.45
C GLY A 91 -17.69 7.08 7.71
N PRO A 92 -18.35 8.22 7.97
CA PRO A 92 -18.82 8.60 9.30
C PRO A 92 -19.96 7.71 9.82
N LEU A 93 -19.62 6.53 10.34
CA LEU A 93 -20.42 5.71 11.23
C LEU A 93 -19.49 4.85 12.10
N GLU A 94 -19.45 5.27 13.35
CA GLU A 94 -19.53 4.40 14.53
C GLU A 94 -18.29 3.58 14.94
N LYS A 95 -17.60 4.20 15.91
CA LYS A 95 -16.73 3.63 16.96
C LYS A 95 -17.36 2.49 17.80
N SER A 96 -18.27 1.70 17.27
CA SER A 96 -19.00 0.66 18.01
C SER A 96 -18.31 -0.72 17.98
N MET A 97 -17.37 -0.96 17.07
CA MET A 97 -16.84 -2.32 16.84
C MET A 97 -15.50 -2.65 17.53
N GLN A 98 -14.95 -1.76 18.36
CA GLN A 98 -13.56 -1.86 18.84
C GLN A 98 -13.25 -3.16 19.61
N ASN A 99 -14.24 -3.84 20.20
CA ASN A 99 -14.03 -5.11 20.93
C ASN A 99 -14.39 -6.38 20.12
N SER A 100 -15.24 -6.29 19.10
CA SER A 100 -15.52 -7.42 18.18
C SER A 100 -14.41 -7.54 17.13
N VAL A 101 -13.89 -6.39 16.70
CA VAL A 101 -12.87 -6.28 15.66
C VAL A 101 -11.55 -6.89 16.09
N THR A 102 -11.17 -6.92 17.36
CA THR A 102 -9.90 -7.53 17.80
C THR A 102 -9.94 -9.07 17.70
N LEU A 103 -11.09 -9.68 18.04
CA LEU A 103 -11.31 -11.13 17.90
C LEU A 103 -11.48 -11.54 16.43
N GLU A 104 -12.20 -10.73 15.66
CA GLU A 104 -12.36 -10.90 14.21
C GLU A 104 -11.06 -10.61 13.45
N ARG A 105 -10.24 -9.65 13.91
CA ARG A 105 -8.87 -9.39 13.45
C ARG A 105 -7.98 -10.59 13.67
N GLN A 106 -8.07 -11.29 14.80
CA GLN A 106 -7.26 -12.48 15.05
C GLN A 106 -7.65 -13.63 14.10
N ARG A 107 -8.95 -13.89 13.95
CA ARG A 107 -9.46 -14.93 13.03
C ARG A 107 -9.19 -14.60 11.57
N ASN A 108 -9.27 -13.32 11.19
CA ASN A 108 -8.85 -12.83 9.88
C ASN A 108 -7.34 -12.94 9.74
N MET A 109 -6.53 -12.64 10.76
CA MET A 109 -5.07 -12.80 10.65
C MET A 109 -4.69 -14.24 10.36
N ASP A 110 -5.27 -15.21 11.07
CA ASP A 110 -5.01 -16.63 10.82
C ASP A 110 -5.47 -17.05 9.41
N HIS A 111 -6.62 -16.54 8.96
CA HIS A 111 -7.12 -16.77 7.61
C HIS A 111 -6.24 -16.12 6.53
N HIS A 112 -5.79 -14.89 6.76
CA HIS A 112 -4.89 -14.15 5.88
C HIS A 112 -3.52 -14.79 5.84
N VAL A 113 -2.98 -15.27 6.97
CA VAL A 113 -1.73 -16.04 7.02
C VAL A 113 -1.88 -17.35 6.26
N ALA A 114 -3.03 -18.02 6.34
CA ALA A 114 -3.30 -19.21 5.54
C ALA A 114 -3.39 -18.91 4.03
N ILE A 115 -4.06 -17.82 3.65
CA ILE A 115 -4.14 -17.36 2.25
C ILE A 115 -2.75 -16.99 1.74
N ILE A 116 -1.99 -16.19 2.50
CA ILE A 116 -0.62 -15.77 2.15
C ILE A 116 0.27 -17.00 1.97
N ARG A 117 0.20 -17.98 2.88
CA ARG A 117 0.95 -19.24 2.75
C ARG A 117 0.61 -19.98 1.46
N SER A 118 -0.68 -20.07 1.13
CA SER A 118 -1.16 -20.71 -0.10
C SER A 118 -0.72 -19.95 -1.35
N SER A 119 -0.83 -18.62 -1.35
CA SER A 119 -0.39 -17.77 -2.45
C SER A 119 1.12 -17.80 -2.66
N VAL A 120 1.91 -17.79 -1.59
CA VAL A 120 3.37 -17.96 -1.65
C VAL A 120 3.72 -19.32 -2.24
N GLN A 121 3.08 -20.40 -1.80
CA GLN A 121 3.28 -21.73 -2.39
C GLN A 121 2.93 -21.78 -3.87
N MET A 122 1.83 -21.13 -4.29
CA MET A 122 1.47 -21.06 -5.71
C MET A 122 2.48 -20.23 -6.53
N MET A 123 2.98 -19.12 -5.98
CA MET A 123 3.99 -18.30 -6.64
C MET A 123 5.32 -19.04 -6.75
N ASP A 124 5.79 -19.69 -5.69
CA ASP A 124 7.00 -20.51 -5.70
C ASP A 124 6.91 -21.62 -6.75
N GLN A 125 5.74 -22.25 -6.87
CA GLN A 125 5.49 -23.27 -7.89
C GLN A 125 5.46 -22.70 -9.31
N ALA A 126 4.91 -21.50 -9.49
CA ALA A 126 4.88 -20.82 -10.78
C ALA A 126 6.28 -20.35 -11.21
N VAL A 127 7.07 -19.81 -10.29
CA VAL A 127 8.47 -19.43 -10.52
C VAL A 127 9.28 -20.65 -10.93
N LYS A 128 9.15 -21.76 -10.20
CA LYS A 128 9.83 -23.02 -10.54
C LYS A 128 9.47 -23.54 -11.94
N CYS A 129 8.20 -23.46 -12.33
CA CYS A 129 7.76 -23.83 -13.67
C CYS A 129 8.40 -22.96 -14.76
N ILE A 130 8.56 -21.67 -14.50
CA ILE A 130 9.21 -20.74 -15.42
C ILE A 130 10.71 -21.04 -15.53
N GLU A 131 11.38 -21.34 -14.41
CA GLU A 131 12.79 -21.75 -14.39
C GLU A 131 13.03 -23.04 -15.17
N ASP A 132 12.20 -24.07 -14.95
CA ASP A 132 12.29 -25.34 -15.69
C ASP A 132 12.11 -25.15 -17.21
N MET A 133 11.22 -24.24 -17.61
CA MET A 133 10.99 -23.93 -19.03
C MET A 133 12.16 -23.15 -19.64
N GLN A 134 12.80 -22.27 -18.87
CA GLN A 134 14.01 -21.56 -19.28
C GLN A 134 15.19 -22.52 -19.46
N ASP A 135 15.35 -23.50 -18.56
CA ASP A 135 16.40 -24.51 -18.66
C ASP A 135 16.21 -25.45 -19.86
N ASP A 136 14.99 -25.89 -20.16
CA ASP A 136 14.70 -26.69 -21.37
C ASP A 136 15.01 -25.88 -22.65
N PHE A 137 14.65 -24.59 -22.65
CA PHE A 137 14.95 -23.71 -23.77
C PHE A 137 16.46 -23.55 -23.98
N ASP A 138 17.23 -23.28 -22.92
CA ASP A 138 18.68 -23.13 -22.99
C ASP A 138 19.37 -24.44 -23.41
N LEU A 139 18.91 -25.59 -22.91
CA LEU A 139 19.41 -26.90 -23.31
C LEU A 139 19.21 -27.16 -24.81
N ARG A 140 18.01 -26.88 -25.32
CA ARG A 140 17.70 -27.02 -26.76
C ARG A 140 18.53 -26.07 -27.60
N TYR A 141 18.68 -24.83 -27.15
CA TYR A 141 19.49 -23.82 -27.83
C TYR A 141 20.95 -24.27 -27.95
N LYS A 142 21.57 -24.72 -26.85
CA LYS A 142 22.94 -25.24 -26.82
C LYS A 142 23.12 -26.46 -27.74
N THR A 143 22.14 -27.36 -27.76
CA THR A 143 22.17 -28.57 -28.61
C THR A 143 22.14 -28.22 -30.10
N LEU A 144 21.30 -27.28 -30.51
CA LEU A 144 21.24 -26.78 -31.89
C LEU A 144 22.54 -26.07 -32.29
N GLN A 145 23.11 -25.25 -31.41
CA GLN A 145 24.35 -24.54 -31.66
C GLN A 145 25.55 -25.49 -31.83
N SER A 146 25.54 -26.64 -31.14
CA SER A 146 26.56 -27.69 -31.23
C SER A 146 26.50 -28.44 -32.57
N ARG A 147 25.29 -28.64 -33.11
CA ARG A 147 25.06 -29.34 -34.39
C ARG A 147 25.39 -28.49 -35.63
N GLY A 148 25.32 -27.17 -35.53
CA GLY A 148 25.74 -26.25 -36.59
C GLY A 148 27.26 -26.02 -36.67
N LYS A 149 28.06 -26.72 -35.84
CA LYS A 149 29.53 -26.62 -35.79
C LYS A 149 30.26 -27.86 -36.36
N LEU A 150 29.56 -28.74 -37.09
CA LEU A 150 30.11 -29.83 -37.91
C LEU A 150 29.93 -29.50 -39.39
#